data_AF-A0A832RN95-F1
#
_entry.id   AF-A0A832RN95-F1
#
_cell.length_a   1.000
_cell.length_b   1.000
_cell.length_c   1.000
_cell.angle_alpha   90.00
_cell.angle_beta   90.00
_cell.angle_gamma   90.00
#
_symmetry.space_group_name_H-M   'P 1'
#
loop_
_entity.id
_entity.type
_entity.pdbx_description
1 polymer ?
#
loop_
_entity_poly.entity_id
_entity_poly.type
_entity_poly.pdbx_seq_one_letter_code
_entity_poly.pdbx_strand_id
1 'polypeptide(L)' 'MSEFSDDDKRRVELLEIVSKRGLKHLELHELKELIPLVEKKDYSHNKKAQKSKMKLLAQINARIYDLEEKTWFR' A
#
# COMPACT_ATOMS: atom_id res chain seq x y z
N MET A 1 6.16 17.77 19.48
CA MET A 1 5.39 16.52 19.32
C MET A 1 5.23 16.30 17.83
N SER A 2 5.73 15.19 17.29
CA SER A 2 5.65 14.93 15.84
C SER A 2 4.18 14.77 15.47
N GLU A 3 3.58 15.80 14.88
CA GLU A 3 2.26 15.69 14.26
C GLU A 3 2.39 14.71 13.11
N PHE A 4 1.90 13.48 13.31
CA PHE A 4 1.71 12.57 12.20
C PHE A 4 0.72 13.23 11.24
N SER A 5 1.15 13.42 9.99
CA SER A 5 0.28 13.96 8.95
C SER A 5 -0.92 13.02 8.75
N ASP A 6 -2.00 13.55 8.20
CA ASP A 6 -3.17 12.72 7.91
C ASP A 6 -2.82 11.60 6.90
N ASP A 7 -1.87 11.84 5.99
CA ASP A 7 -1.25 10.82 5.13
C ASP A 7 -0.62 9.68 5.96
N ASP A 8 0.09 9.99 7.04
CA ASP A 8 0.71 8.98 7.89
C ASP A 8 -0.33 8.15 8.65
N LYS A 9 -1.41 8.77 9.12
CA LYS A 9 -2.52 8.06 9.77
C LYS A 9 -3.22 7.13 8.79
N ARG A 10 -3.55 7.63 7.60
CA ARG A 10 -4.21 6.87 6.54
C ARG A 10 -3.36 5.70 6.06
N ARG A 11 -2.05 5.92 5.92
CA ARG A 11 -1.08 4.87 5.60
C ARG A 11 -1.09 3.75 6.63
N VAL A 12 -1.07 4.09 7.93
CA VAL A 12 -1.08 3.09 9.01
C VAL A 12 -2.39 2.31 9.01
N GLU A 13 -3.53 2.98 8.83
CA GLU A 13 -4.85 2.34 8.76
C GLU A 13 -4.90 1.26 7.65
N LEU A 14 -4.52 1.62 6.43
CA LEU A 14 -4.49 0.69 5.30
C LEU A 14 -3.48 -0.44 5.51
N LEU A 15 -2.30 -0.14 6.07
CA LEU A 15 -1.29 -1.16 6.39
C LEU A 15 -1.76 -2.12 7.50
N GLU A 16 -2.55 -1.66 8.46
CA GLU A 16 -3.15 -2.55 9.46
C GLU A 16 -4.11 -3.55 8.84
N ILE A 17 -4.95 -3.11 7.89
CA ILE A 17 -5.84 -3.98 7.14
C ILE A 17 -5.02 -5.01 6.36
N VAL A 18 -3.97 -4.58 5.67
CA VAL A 18 -3.07 -5.48 4.93
C VAL A 18 -2.39 -6.47 5.86
N SER A 19 -1.92 -6.05 7.03
CA SER A 19 -1.25 -6.94 7.98
C SER A 19 -2.19 -7.96 8.61
N LYS A 20 -3.44 -7.58 8.90
CA LYS A 20 -4.41 -8.45 9.60
C LYS A 20 -5.19 -9.34 8.64
N ARG A 21 -5.52 -8.82 7.45
CA ARG A 21 -6.46 -9.45 6.50
C ARG A 21 -5.84 -9.69 5.12
N GLY A 22 -4.75 -9.01 4.78
CA GLY A 22 -4.10 -9.11 3.47
C GLY A 22 -4.70 -8.17 2.42
N LEU A 23 -3.96 -7.95 1.32
CA LEU A 23 -4.30 -7.04 0.21
C LEU A 23 -5.63 -7.33 -0.47
N LYS A 24 -6.13 -8.58 -0.38
CA LYS A 24 -7.41 -8.98 -1.01
C LYS A 24 -8.64 -8.30 -0.41
N HIS A 25 -8.51 -7.70 0.78
CA HIS A 25 -9.58 -7.01 1.50
C HIS A 25 -9.54 -5.49 1.32
N LEU A 26 -8.62 -4.98 0.49
CA LEU A 26 -8.64 -3.60 0.03
C LEU A 26 -9.34 -3.53 -1.33
N GLU A 27 -10.16 -2.51 -1.49
CA GLU A 27 -10.81 -2.16 -2.74
C GLU A 27 -9.81 -1.49 -3.70
N LEU A 28 -10.15 -1.42 -4.99
CA LEU A 28 -9.28 -0.84 -6.03
C LEU A 28 -8.84 0.59 -5.69
N HIS A 29 -9.75 1.41 -5.15
CA HIS A 29 -9.45 2.79 -4.78
C HIS A 29 -8.49 2.87 -3.57
N GLU A 30 -8.67 2.03 -2.56
CA GLU A 30 -7.79 1.96 -1.39
C GLU A 30 -6.39 1.47 -1.75
N LEU A 31 -6.29 0.51 -2.68
CA LEU A 31 -5.02 0.04 -3.22
C LEU A 31 -4.28 1.16 -3.96
N LYS A 32 -5.00 1.93 -4.80
CA LYS A 32 -4.44 3.08 -5.52
C LYS A 32 -4.03 4.21 -4.57
N GLU A 33 -4.77 4.43 -3.50
CA GLU A 33 -4.44 5.39 -2.44
C GLU A 33 -3.19 4.96 -1.64
N LEU A 34 -3.02 3.67 -1.38
CA LEU A 34 -1.91 3.14 -0.60
C LEU A 34 -0.54 3.33 -1.29
N ILE A 35 -0.48 3.33 -2.63
CA ILE A 35 0.77 3.48 -3.40
C ILE A 35 1.52 4.78 -3.02
N PRO A 36 0.96 5.99 -3.27
CA PRO A 36 1.68 7.23 -3.00
C PRO A 36 2.00 7.40 -1.51
N LEU A 37 1.16 6.88 -0.61
CA LEU A 37 1.41 6.91 0.84
C LEU A 37 2.65 6.09 1.22
N VAL A 38 2.77 4.88 0.66
CA VAL A 38 3.94 4.01 0.89
C VAL A 38 5.19 4.57 0.20
N GLU A 39 5.06 5.14 -0.99
CA GLU A 39 6.15 5.77 -1.74
C GLU A 39 6.75 6.99 -1.03
N LYS A 40 5.92 7.88 -0.49
CA LYS A 40 6.35 9.08 0.25
C LYS A 40 7.16 8.73 1.50
N LYS A 41 6.94 7.57 2.12
CA LYS A 41 7.66 7.21 3.34
C LYS A 41 9.12 6.88 3.04
N ASP A 42 10.02 7.65 3.65
CA ASP A 42 11.46 7.42 3.55
C ASP A 42 11.92 6.30 4.50
N TYR A 43 12.44 5.22 3.91
CA TYR A 43 13.12 4.11 4.60
C TYR A 43 14.56 3.92 4.11
N SER A 44 15.16 4.93 3.47
CA SER A 44 16.53 4.90 2.95
C SER A 44 17.56 4.48 4.00
N HIS A 45 17.35 4.88 5.25
CA HIS A 45 18.18 4.53 6.41
C HIS A 45 18.08 3.05 6.84
N ASN A 46 17.12 2.28 6.32
CA ASN A 46 16.93 0.87 6.68
C ASN A 46 16.72 0.00 5.44
N LYS A 47 17.79 -0.68 5.01
CA LYS A 47 17.79 -1.57 3.83
C LYS A 47 16.72 -2.66 3.88
N LYS A 48 16.43 -3.23 5.05
CA LYS A 48 15.40 -4.27 5.22
C LYS A 48 14.01 -3.67 5.03
N ALA A 49 13.74 -2.52 5.64
CA ALA A 49 12.48 -1.80 5.47
C ALA A 49 12.29 -1.35 4.02
N GLN A 50 13.31 -0.82 3.37
CA GLN A 50 13.26 -0.42 1.96
C GLN A 50 12.95 -1.61 1.04
N LYS A 51 13.58 -2.78 1.26
CA LYS A 51 13.25 -3.99 0.50
C LYS A 51 11.81 -4.44 0.73
N SER A 52 11.33 -4.37 1.97
CA SER A 52 9.93 -4.69 2.32
C SER A 52 8.95 -3.72 1.64
N LYS A 53 9.27 -2.42 1.61
CA LYS A 53 8.48 -1.39 0.91
C LYS A 53 8.36 -1.71 -0.57
N MET A 54 9.47 -1.99 -1.26
CA MET A 54 9.46 -2.33 -2.69
C MET A 54 8.63 -3.59 -2.97
N LYS A 55 8.75 -4.62 -2.12
CA LYS A 55 7.95 -5.85 -2.24
C LYS A 55 6.46 -5.57 -2.09
N LEU A 56 6.09 -4.75 -1.10
CA LEU A 56 4.69 -4.37 -0.87
C LEU A 56 4.12 -3.62 -2.09
N LEU A 57 4.85 -2.65 -2.63
CA LEU A 57 4.44 -1.90 -3.82
C LEU A 57 4.20 -2.82 -5.03
N ALA A 58 5.12 -3.78 -5.26
CA ALA A 58 4.95 -4.76 -6.34
C ALA A 58 3.69 -5.62 -6.14
N GLN A 59 3.38 -6.04 -4.91
CA GLN A 59 2.17 -6.80 -4.60
C GLN A 59 0.89 -5.97 -4.76
N ILE A 60 0.91 -4.69 -4.40
CA ILE A 60 -0.21 -3.77 -4.61
C ILE A 60 -0.47 -3.60 -6.12
N ASN A 61 0.57 -3.34 -6.91
CA ASN A 61 0.45 -3.16 -8.35
C ASN A 61 -0.08 -4.42 -9.06
N ALA A 62 0.42 -5.60 -8.69
CA ALA A 62 -0.09 -6.86 -9.23
C ALA A 62 -1.59 -7.04 -8.91
N ARG A 63 -2.01 -6.71 -7.68
CA ARG A 63 -3.42 -6.79 -7.28
C ARG A 63 -4.31 -5.81 -8.04
N ILE A 64 -3.83 -4.59 -8.28
CA ILE A 64 -4.54 -3.59 -9.09
C ILE A 64 -4.72 -4.12 -10.51
N TYR A 65 -3.64 -4.65 -11.12
CA TYR A 65 -3.70 -5.25 -12.45
C TYR A 65 -4.75 -6.37 -12.51
N ASP A 66 -4.73 -7.33 -11.57
CA ASP A 66 -5.70 -8.42 -11.51
C ASP A 66 -7.15 -7.93 -11.40
N LEU A 67 -7.40 -6.86 -10.63
CA LEU A 67 -8.73 -6.28 -10.45
C LEU A 67 -9.21 -5.54 -11.70
N GLU A 68 -8.30 -4.80 -12.35
CA GLU A 68 -8.59 -4.11 -13.58
C GLU A 68 -8.83 -5.11 -14.71
N GLU A 69 -7.95 -6.09 -14.94
CA GLU A 69 -8.13 -7.16 -15.93
C GLU A 69 -9.50 -7.83 -15.79
N LYS A 70 -9.86 -8.23 -14.56
CA LYS A 70 -11.17 -8.84 -14.28
C LYS A 70 -12.35 -7.93 -14.58
N THR A 71 -12.17 -6.62 -14.50
CA THR A 71 -13.20 -5.64 -14.82
C THR A 71 -13.35 -5.47 -16.33
N TRP A 72 -12.25 -5.53 -17.09
CA TRP A 72 -12.25 -5.41 -18.56
C TRP A 72 -12.82 -6.64 -19.28
N PHE A 73 -12.68 -7.83 -18.69
CA PHE A 73 -13.19 -9.09 -19.27
C PHE A 73 -14.59 -9.48 -18.77
N ARG A 74 -15.34 -8.56 -18.16
CA ARG A 74 -16.67 -8.80 -17.60
C ARG A 74 -17.79 -8.17 -18.40
#